data_AF-A0A7J8RIT4-F1
#
_entry.id   AF-A0A7J8RIT4-F1
#
_cell.length_a   1.000
_cell.length_b   1.000
_cell.length_c   1.000
_cell.angle_alpha   90.00
_cell.angle_beta   90.00
_cell.angle_gamma   90.00
#
_symmetry.space_group_name_H-M   'P 1'
#
loop_
_entity.id
_entity.type
_entity.pdbx_description
1 polymer ?
#
loop_
_entity_poly.entity_id
_entity_poly.type
_entity_poly.pdbx_seq_one_letter_code
_entity_poly.pdbx_strand_id
1 'polypeptide(L)'
;MGQWDDETKQLFYSNYGDFPYLLDVKVDKHLFRALAQYWNPVYNCFTFRKVDLVPTVEEYTTLLRCPRIQAKKSYSRVASVPTFLKKLISIIGMSEQ
;
A
#
# COMPACT_ATOMS: atom_id res chain seq x y z
N MET A 1 -19.93 -7.45 -3.80
CA MET A 1 -18.71 -8.26 -4.06
C MET A 1 -19.05 -9.68 -3.65
N GLY A 2 -18.92 -10.65 -4.57
CA GLY A 2 -19.21 -12.06 -4.26
C GLY A 2 -18.31 -12.56 -3.14
N GLN A 3 -18.89 -13.28 -2.19
CA GLN A 3 -18.15 -13.89 -1.08
C GLN A 3 -17.24 -14.98 -1.64
N TRP A 4 -15.94 -14.91 -1.32
CA TRP A 4 -14.99 -15.95 -1.70
C TRP A 4 -15.37 -17.26 -1.00
N ASP A 5 -15.28 -18.37 -1.72
CA ASP A 5 -15.33 -19.70 -1.13
C ASP A 5 -14.09 -19.96 -0.25
N ASP A 6 -14.17 -20.97 0.60
CA ASP A 6 -13.14 -21.20 1.61
C ASP A 6 -11.83 -21.76 1.01
N GLU A 7 -11.88 -22.46 -0.12
CA GLU A 7 -10.69 -22.94 -0.83
C GLU A 7 -9.90 -21.77 -1.43
N THR A 8 -10.59 -20.83 -2.08
CA THR A 8 -10.00 -19.60 -2.59
C THR A 8 -9.35 -18.78 -1.46
N LYS A 9 -10.02 -18.67 -0.30
CA LYS A 9 -9.44 -17.98 0.86
C LYS A 9 -8.18 -18.68 1.36
N GLN A 10 -8.23 -20.00 1.55
CA GLN A 10 -7.07 -20.76 2.04
C GLN A 10 -5.88 -20.66 1.10
N LEU A 11 -6.12 -20.77 -0.22
CA LEU A 11 -5.07 -20.60 -1.22
C LEU A 11 -4.50 -19.18 -1.17
N PHE A 12 -5.34 -18.16 -0.98
CA PHE A 12 -4.89 -16.79 -0.84
C PHE A 12 -4.05 -16.59 0.42
N TYR A 13 -4.51 -17.03 1.60
CA TYR A 13 -3.77 -16.95 2.85
C TYR A 13 -2.43 -17.70 2.78
N SER A 14 -2.40 -18.90 2.21
CA SER A 14 -1.16 -19.66 2.02
C SER A 14 -0.14 -18.92 1.14
N ASN A 15 -0.60 -18.06 0.24
CA ASN A 15 0.25 -17.36 -0.72
C ASN A 15 0.65 -15.96 -0.26
N TYR A 16 -0.25 -15.27 0.42
CA TYR A 16 -0.15 -13.84 0.74
C TYR A 16 -0.19 -13.54 2.24
N GLY A 17 -0.36 -14.56 3.09
CA GLY A 17 -0.50 -14.40 4.53
C GLY A 17 -1.70 -13.51 4.88
N ASP A 18 -1.47 -12.63 5.84
CA ASP A 18 -2.46 -11.72 6.43
C ASP A 18 -2.78 -10.50 5.54
N PHE A 19 -2.38 -10.51 4.27
CA PHE A 19 -2.69 -9.45 3.32
C PHE A 19 -4.20 -9.11 3.19
N PRO A 20 -5.16 -10.07 3.24
CA PRO A 20 -6.58 -9.76 3.20
C PRO A 20 -7.02 -8.80 4.31
N TYR A 21 -6.44 -8.92 5.50
CA TYR A 21 -6.79 -8.06 6.63
C TYR A 21 -6.50 -6.58 6.32
N LEU A 22 -5.48 -6.27 5.51
CA LEU A 22 -5.20 -4.90 5.09
C LEU A 22 -6.30 -4.31 4.21
N LEU A 23 -7.03 -5.13 3.45
CA LEU A 23 -8.15 -4.68 2.63
C LEU A 23 -9.36 -4.27 3.49
N ASP A 24 -9.47 -4.87 4.68
CA ASP A 24 -10.53 -4.58 5.65
C ASP A 24 -10.16 -3.45 6.62
N VAL A 25 -8.90 -2.96 6.61
CA VAL A 25 -8.48 -1.82 7.42
C VAL A 25 -9.24 -0.59 6.97
N LYS A 26 -10.08 -0.07 7.86
CA LYS A 26 -10.77 1.20 7.65
C LYS A 26 -9.76 2.34 7.72
N VAL A 27 -9.51 2.97 6.58
CA VAL A 27 -8.67 4.17 6.50
C VAL A 27 -9.54 5.41 6.71
N ASP A 28 -9.20 6.23 7.71
CA ASP A 28 -9.85 7.52 7.90
C ASP A 28 -9.52 8.46 6.72
N LYS A 29 -10.56 9.06 6.14
CA LYS A 29 -10.44 9.90 4.94
C LYS A 29 -9.64 11.18 5.20
N HIS A 30 -9.74 11.76 6.39
CA HIS A 30 -9.05 13.00 6.75
C HIS A 30 -7.57 12.72 7.02
N LEU A 31 -7.28 11.61 7.70
CA LEU A 31 -5.92 11.11 7.89
C LEU A 31 -5.24 10.84 6.53
N PHE A 32 -5.92 10.14 5.62
CA PHE A 32 -5.37 9.88 4.30
C PHE A 32 -5.11 11.18 3.52
N ARG A 33 -6.03 12.14 3.57
CA ARG A 33 -5.85 13.44 2.92
C ARG A 33 -4.66 14.20 3.49
N ALA A 34 -4.45 14.17 4.81
CA ALA A 34 -3.29 14.78 5.45
C ALA A 34 -1.99 14.09 5.02
N LEU A 35 -1.95 12.75 5.02
CA LEU A 35 -0.78 11.98 4.58
C LEU A 35 -0.43 12.22 3.11
N ALA A 36 -1.44 12.36 2.26
CA ALA A 36 -1.24 12.59 0.84
C ALA A 36 -0.53 13.92 0.51
N GLN A 37 -0.59 14.92 1.39
CA GLN A 37 0.21 16.15 1.25
C GLN A 37 1.71 15.90 1.36
N TYR A 38 2.10 14.78 1.98
CA TYR A 38 3.47 14.37 2.18
C TYR A 38 3.94 13.33 1.16
N TRP A 39 3.20 13.13 0.06
CA TRP A 39 3.64 12.25 -1.03
C TRP A 39 4.93 12.77 -1.67
N ASN A 40 5.95 11.91 -1.75
CA ASN A 40 7.21 12.20 -2.38
C ASN A 40 7.34 11.42 -3.69
N PRO A 41 7.25 12.10 -4.85
CA PRO A 41 7.31 11.43 -6.16
C PRO A 41 8.71 10.89 -6.49
N VAL A 42 9.77 11.37 -5.84
CA VAL A 42 11.15 10.89 -6.07
C VAL A 42 11.32 9.48 -5.48
N TYR A 43 10.78 9.27 -4.28
CA TYR A 43 10.90 8.00 -3.56
C TYR A 43 9.67 7.08 -3.71
N ASN A 44 8.57 7.58 -4.31
CA ASN A 44 7.30 6.87 -4.45
C ASN A 44 6.70 6.42 -3.11
N CYS A 45 6.83 7.27 -2.08
CA CYS A 45 6.32 7.02 -0.75
C CYS A 45 5.89 8.31 -0.05
N PHE A 46 5.21 8.19 1.10
CA PHE A 46 4.93 9.34 1.95
C PHE A 46 6.16 9.66 2.82
N THR A 47 6.59 10.91 2.88
CA THR A 47 7.74 11.34 3.68
C THR A 47 7.35 12.45 4.64
N PHE A 48 7.55 12.23 5.94
CA PHE A 48 7.37 13.27 6.95
C PHE A 48 8.74 13.75 7.45
N ARG A 49 9.07 15.01 7.16
CA ARG A 49 10.41 15.58 7.40
C ARG A 49 11.50 14.78 6.66
N LYS A 50 12.36 14.07 7.40
CA LYS A 50 13.46 13.26 6.88
C LYS A 50 13.20 11.75 7.02
N VAL A 51 11.96 11.37 7.34
CA VAL A 51 11.56 9.98 7.57
C VAL A 51 10.58 9.58 6.47
N ASP A 52 10.87 8.50 5.75
CA ASP A 52 9.89 7.84 4.92
C ASP A 52 8.94 6.99 5.78
N LEU A 53 7.67 6.96 5.39
CA LEU A 53 6.64 6.18 6.08
C LEU A 53 6.46 4.81 5.39
N VAL A 54 7.54 4.25 4.86
CA VAL A 54 7.55 2.92 4.28
C VAL A 54 7.96 1.95 5.37
N PRO A 55 7.15 0.91 5.68
CA PRO A 55 7.57 -0.11 6.61
C PRO A 55 8.86 -0.79 6.14
N THR A 56 9.71 -1.19 7.08
CA THR A 56 10.91 -1.97 6.73
C THR A 56 10.53 -3.36 6.22
N VAL A 57 11.50 -4.09 5.68
CA VAL A 57 11.28 -5.48 5.24
C VAL A 57 10.78 -6.34 6.39
N GLU A 58 11.40 -6.19 7.56
CA GLU A 58 11.08 -6.93 8.78
C GLU A 58 9.67 -6.60 9.28
N GLU A 59 9.27 -5.33 9.23
CA GLU A 59 7.94 -4.87 9.60
C GLU A 59 6.88 -5.42 8.64
N TYR A 60 7.13 -5.39 7.32
CA TYR A 60 6.24 -6.00 6.32
C TYR A 60 6.11 -7.51 6.52
N THR A 61 7.21 -8.22 6.76
CA THR A 61 7.19 -9.66 7.02
C THR A 61 6.40 -9.98 8.29
N THR A 62 6.55 -9.17 9.34
CA THR A 62 5.83 -9.34 10.60
C THR A 62 4.34 -9.05 10.45
N LEU A 63 3.99 -7.98 9.75
CA LEU A 63 2.61 -7.53 9.53
C LEU A 63 1.83 -8.49 8.63
N LEU A 64 2.44 -8.92 7.52
CA LEU A 64 1.76 -9.72 6.51
C LEU A 64 1.91 -11.21 6.72
N ARG A 65 2.88 -11.66 7.52
CA ARG A 65 3.23 -13.09 7.68
C ARG A 65 3.30 -13.85 6.35
N CYS A 66 3.70 -13.15 5.29
CA CYS A 66 3.57 -13.66 3.94
C CYS A 66 4.82 -14.46 3.57
N PRO A 67 4.70 -15.78 3.36
CA PRO A 67 5.85 -16.64 3.07
C PRO A 67 6.47 -16.38 1.69
N ARG A 68 5.78 -15.64 0.81
CA ARG A 68 6.21 -15.39 -0.57
C ARG A 68 6.80 -14.00 -0.82
N ILE A 69 6.88 -13.13 0.19
CA ILE A 69 7.52 -11.81 0.03
C ILE A 69 9.03 -12.03 -0.10
N GLN A 70 9.50 -12.08 -1.36
CA GLN A 70 10.91 -11.90 -1.66
C GLN A 70 11.17 -10.39 -1.72
N ALA A 71 11.67 -9.82 -0.63
CA ALA A 71 11.94 -8.38 -0.50
C ALA A 71 12.62 -7.79 -1.76
N LYS A 72 13.62 -8.51 -2.30
CA LYS A 72 14.36 -8.09 -3.50
C LYS A 72 13.52 -7.90 -4.78
N LYS A 73 12.38 -8.59 -4.91
CA LYS A 73 11.51 -8.58 -6.10
C LYS A 73 10.26 -7.72 -5.92
N SER A 74 9.81 -7.51 -4.68
CA SER A 74 8.61 -6.72 -4.38
C SER A 74 8.85 -5.22 -4.54
N TYR A 75 10.03 -4.72 -4.18
CA TYR A 75 10.38 -3.30 -4.30
C TYR A 75 10.94 -2.92 -5.68
N SER A 76 11.14 -3.88 -6.59
CA SER A 76 11.70 -3.61 -7.93
C SER A 76 10.66 -3.14 -8.95
N ARG A 77 9.38 -3.00 -8.56
CA ARG A 77 8.33 -2.61 -9.49
C ARG A 77 8.28 -1.09 -9.60
N VAL A 78 8.69 -0.58 -10.77
CA VAL A 78 8.40 0.79 -11.19
C VAL A 78 6.88 0.89 -11.29
N ALA A 79 6.22 1.33 -10.21
CA ALA A 79 4.83 1.73 -10.31
C ALA A 79 4.74 2.83 -11.38
N SER A 80 3.67 2.87 -12.19
CA SER A 80 3.44 4.02 -13.06
C SER A 80 3.08 5.22 -12.18
N VAL A 81 4.12 5.85 -11.62
CA VAL A 81 4.06 7.02 -10.75
C VAL A 81 3.09 8.06 -11.29
N PRO A 82 3.05 8.35 -12.62
CA PRO A 82 2.10 9.32 -13.16
C PRO A 82 0.62 8.92 -13.02
N THR A 83 0.28 7.64 -13.18
CA THR A 83 -1.11 7.16 -13.04
C THR A 83 -1.55 7.20 -11.59
N PHE A 84 -0.67 6.80 -10.67
CA PHE A 84 -0.94 6.84 -9.24
C PHE A 84 -1.12 8.29 -8.75
N LEU A 85 -0.23 9.20 -9.18
CA LEU A 85 -0.31 10.63 -8.86
C LEU A 85 -1.65 11.23 -9.30
N LYS A 86 -2.08 11.01 -10.54
CA LYS A 86 -3.38 11.50 -11.03
C LYS A 86 -4.55 11.02 -10.17
N LYS A 87 -4.52 9.76 -9.75
CA LYS A 87 -5.55 9.19 -8.86
C LYS A 87 -5.49 9.80 -7.46
N LEU A 88 -4.28 10.00 -6.93
CA LEU A 88 -4.07 10.65 -5.64
C LEU A 88 -4.63 12.08 -5.65
N ILE A 89 -4.29 12.86 -6.67
CA ILE A 89 -4.75 14.24 -6.91
C ILE A 89 -6.28 14.31 -6.96
N SER A 90 -6.92 13.39 -7.68
CA SER A 90 -8.38 13.27 -7.74
C SER A 90 -9.01 12.97 -6.37
N ILE A 91 -8.38 12.12 -5.54
CA ILE A 91 -8.90 11.75 -4.21
C ILE A 91 -8.76 12.89 -3.20
N ILE A 92 -7.65 13.65 -3.26
CA ILE A 92 -7.37 14.74 -2.30
C ILE A 92 -8.07 16.06 -2.65
N GLY A 93 -8.66 16.15 -3.85
CA GLY A 93 -9.34 17.33 -4.36
C GLY A 93 -8.39 18.50 -4.64
N MET A 94 -7.14 18.20 -4.99
CA MET A 94 -6.20 19.20 -5.49
C MET A 94 -6.36 19.27 -7.02
N SER A 95 -6.45 20.46 -7.60
CA SER A 95 -6.41 20.64 -9.06
C SER A 95 -4.95 20.55 -9.54
N GLU A 96 -4.71 19.89 -10.69
CA GLU A 96 -3.45 20.11 -11.43
C GLU A 96 -3.40 21.61 -11.78
N GLN A 97 -2.42 22.34 -11.26
CA GLN A 97 -2.16 23.73 -11.64
C GLN A 97 -1.42 23.79 -12.96
#